data_AF-A0A3M7MBA1-F1
#
_entry.id   AF-A0A3M7MBA1-F1
#
_cell.length_a   1.000
_cell.length_b   1.000
_cell.length_c   1.000
_cell.angle_alpha   90.00
_cell.angle_beta   90.00
_cell.angle_gamma   90.00
#
_symmetry.space_group_name_H-M   'P 1'
#
loop_
_entity.id
_entity.type
_entity.pdbx_description
1 polymer ?
#
loop_
_entity_poly.entity_id
_entity_poly.type
_entity_poly.pdbx_seq_one_letter_code
_entity_poly.pdbx_strand_id
1 'polypeptide(L)'
;MFKGYSDEDRFTQFDPTNIHPYAAAWILGATVGCVDFQNYAMEQLYNHSCKQSDQPLVVTPAAMEKIMTGEPFQSPLRWFMEDFVCTHFGNEQLIKGEISGWIRLMQKCPWFLHSLMIMLRYRTNGGIAGMFVMLKVKEVYMIKNERKPLMAPTYQLNVVTPAKRGADGTPKPKEVTAPHVKCERADA
;
A
#
# COMPACT_ATOMS: atom_id res chain seq x y z
N MET A 1 -9.35 2.34 48.42
CA MET A 1 -9.07 1.15 47.60
C MET A 1 -8.92 1.63 46.17
N PHE A 2 -7.68 1.87 45.72
CA PHE A 2 -7.42 2.32 44.35
C PHE A 2 -7.43 1.10 43.44
N LYS A 3 -8.40 1.05 42.52
CA LYS A 3 -8.46 0.04 41.46
C LYS A 3 -7.30 0.36 40.51
N GLY A 4 -6.27 -0.48 40.53
CA GLY A 4 -5.18 -0.39 39.56
C GLY A 4 -5.77 -0.60 38.16
N TYR A 5 -5.64 0.41 37.31
CA TYR A 5 -5.78 0.23 35.88
C TYR A 5 -4.54 -0.53 35.42
N SER A 6 -4.70 -1.80 35.05
CA SER A 6 -3.65 -2.57 34.39
C SER A 6 -3.40 -1.99 33.01
N ASP A 7 -2.14 -1.76 32.66
CA ASP A 7 -1.71 -1.27 31.34
C ASP A 7 -2.11 -2.22 30.17
N GLU A 8 -2.62 -3.41 30.46
CA GLU A 8 -3.12 -4.35 29.45
C GLU A 8 -4.42 -3.91 28.75
N ASP A 9 -5.18 -2.98 29.33
CA ASP A 9 -6.43 -2.47 28.70
C ASP A 9 -6.18 -1.39 27.62
N ARG A 10 -4.93 -0.95 27.41
CA ARG A 10 -4.63 0.10 26.42
C ARG A 10 -4.59 -0.40 24.97
N PHE A 11 -4.49 -1.70 24.75
CA PHE A 11 -4.44 -2.28 23.40
C PHE A 11 -5.80 -2.76 22.87
N THR A 12 -6.85 -2.75 23.71
CA THR A 12 -8.17 -3.30 23.36
C THR A 12 -9.22 -2.25 23.04
N GLN A 13 -8.96 -0.97 23.28
CA GLN A 13 -9.84 0.10 22.84
C GLN A 13 -9.51 0.47 21.39
N PHE A 14 -9.90 -0.41 20.46
CA PHE A 14 -9.92 -0.10 19.03
C PHE A 14 -10.80 1.14 18.85
N ASP A 15 -10.18 2.30 18.68
CA ASP A 15 -10.92 3.53 18.37
C ASP A 15 -11.73 3.25 17.09
N PRO A 16 -13.07 3.23 17.16
CA PRO A 16 -13.91 2.88 16.03
C PRO A 16 -13.79 3.91 14.89
N THR A 17 -13.08 5.01 15.10
CA THR A 17 -12.77 6.02 14.09
C THR A 17 -11.39 5.83 13.46
N ASN A 18 -10.54 4.96 13.99
CA ASN A 18 -9.20 4.74 13.46
C ASN A 18 -9.22 3.83 12.24
N ILE A 19 -8.49 4.27 11.23
CA ILE A 19 -8.20 3.49 10.04
C ILE A 19 -7.32 2.30 10.46
N HIS A 20 -7.50 1.15 9.83
CA HIS A 20 -6.65 -0.02 10.10
C HIS A 20 -5.16 0.35 9.97
N PRO A 21 -4.25 -0.11 10.86
CA PRO A 21 -2.85 0.30 10.86
C PRO A 21 -2.16 0.15 9.51
N TYR A 22 -2.41 -0.96 8.80
CA TYR A 22 -1.86 -1.18 7.46
C TYR A 22 -2.46 -0.27 6.38
N ALA A 23 -3.72 0.14 6.50
CA ALA A 23 -4.28 1.16 5.61
C ALA A 23 -3.63 2.53 5.87
N ALA A 24 -3.40 2.88 7.15
CA ALA A 24 -2.63 4.08 7.49
C ALA A 24 -1.18 4.00 6.97
N ALA A 25 -0.52 2.85 7.08
CA ALA A 25 0.82 2.62 6.54
C ALA A 25 0.84 2.74 5.01
N TRP A 26 -0.19 2.26 4.32
CA TRP A 26 -0.32 2.42 2.88
C TRP A 26 -0.41 3.90 2.48
N ILE A 27 -1.23 4.69 3.18
CA ILE A 27 -1.37 6.14 2.97
C ILE A 27 -0.04 6.87 3.22
N LEU A 28 0.67 6.47 4.29
CA LEU A 28 2.01 6.99 4.56
C LEU A 28 2.97 6.67 3.42
N GLY A 29 2.93 5.43 2.90
CA GLY A 29 3.71 4.99 1.74
C GLY A 29 3.44 5.83 0.49
N ALA A 30 2.17 6.15 0.23
CA ALA A 30 1.78 7.04 -0.86
C ALA A 30 2.35 8.45 -0.66
N THR A 31 2.30 8.97 0.56
CA THR A 31 2.80 10.31 0.93
C THR A 31 4.30 10.43 0.70
N VAL A 32 5.08 9.39 1.02
CA VAL A 32 6.54 9.38 0.83
C VAL A 32 6.97 8.87 -0.56
N GLY A 33 6.02 8.47 -1.41
CA GLY A 33 6.30 7.92 -2.74
C GLY A 33 6.99 6.55 -2.75
N CYS A 34 6.80 5.74 -1.70
CA CYS A 34 7.44 4.43 -1.56
C CYS A 34 6.48 3.29 -1.96
N VAL A 35 6.51 2.91 -3.24
CA VAL A 35 5.65 1.86 -3.80
C VAL A 35 5.86 0.50 -3.13
N ASP A 36 7.10 0.15 -2.79
CA ASP A 36 7.40 -1.15 -2.16
C ASP A 36 6.77 -1.23 -0.76
N PHE A 37 6.74 -0.11 -0.03
CA PHE A 37 6.07 -0.01 1.26
C PHE A 37 4.54 -0.02 1.12
N GLN A 38 3.98 0.62 0.10
CA GLN A 38 2.56 0.53 -0.21
C GLN A 38 2.15 -0.91 -0.52
N ASN A 39 2.92 -1.63 -1.34
CA ASN A 39 2.62 -3.01 -1.68
C ASN A 39 2.73 -3.94 -0.47
N TYR A 40 3.74 -3.74 0.40
CA TYR A 40 3.84 -4.45 1.67
C TYR A 40 2.59 -4.22 2.55
N ALA A 41 2.19 -2.96 2.72
CA ALA A 41 1.02 -2.62 3.52
C ALA A 41 -0.28 -3.22 2.94
N MET A 42 -0.44 -3.19 1.61
CA MET A 42 -1.56 -3.82 0.92
C MET A 42 -1.58 -5.34 1.10
N GLU A 43 -0.41 -5.99 1.08
CA GLU A 43 -0.31 -7.43 1.29
C GLU A 43 -0.76 -7.81 2.70
N GLN A 44 -0.33 -7.04 3.71
CA GLN A 44 -0.78 -7.26 5.08
C GLN A 44 -2.29 -7.03 5.24
N LEU A 45 -2.85 -5.96 4.65
CA LEU A 45 -4.30 -5.74 4.59
C LEU A 45 -5.05 -6.93 3.99
N TYR A 46 -4.56 -7.42 2.84
CA TYR A 46 -5.16 -8.56 2.15
C TYR A 46 -5.13 -9.81 3.03
N ASN A 47 -4.01 -10.11 3.68
CA ASN A 47 -3.89 -11.27 4.56
C ASN A 47 -4.86 -11.19 5.76
N HIS A 48 -5.09 -9.99 6.30
CA HIS A 48 -6.08 -9.76 7.36
C HIS A 48 -7.53 -9.90 6.88
N SER A 49 -7.79 -9.80 5.57
CA SER A 49 -9.13 -10.03 5.00
C SER A 49 -9.48 -11.51 4.78
N CYS A 50 -8.48 -12.40 4.84
CA CYS A 50 -8.68 -13.83 4.63
C CYS A 50 -9.44 -14.48 5.80
N LYS A 51 -10.33 -15.43 5.49
CA LYS A 51 -11.21 -16.13 6.47
C LYS A 51 -10.47 -16.83 7.63
N GLN A 52 -9.17 -17.08 7.49
CA GLN A 52 -8.34 -17.78 8.47
C GLN A 52 -7.39 -16.84 9.24
N SER A 53 -7.58 -15.52 9.13
CA SER A 53 -6.74 -14.58 9.89
C SER A 53 -7.10 -14.59 11.37
N ASP A 54 -6.08 -14.70 12.22
CA ASP A 54 -6.22 -14.55 13.69
C ASP A 54 -6.64 -13.11 14.09
N GLN A 55 -6.43 -12.14 13.18
CA GLN A 55 -6.77 -10.73 13.38
C GLN A 55 -7.54 -10.22 12.16
N PRO A 56 -8.84 -10.54 12.04
CA PRO A 56 -9.61 -10.19 10.87
C PRO A 56 -9.71 -8.69 10.68
N LEU A 57 -9.72 -8.24 9.43
CA LEU A 57 -9.95 -6.85 9.07
C LEU A 57 -11.37 -6.43 9.49
N VAL A 58 -11.44 -5.43 10.37
CA VAL A 58 -12.70 -4.82 10.80
C VAL A 58 -12.79 -3.40 10.23
N VAL A 59 -13.93 -3.06 9.65
CA VAL A 59 -14.17 -1.77 9.00
C VAL A 59 -15.41 -1.10 9.58
N THR A 60 -15.28 0.19 9.89
CA THR A 60 -16.36 1.06 10.37
C THR A 60 -16.70 2.12 9.33
N PRO A 61 -17.88 2.74 9.39
CA PRO A 61 -18.24 3.81 8.46
C PRO A 61 -17.30 5.03 8.58
N ALA A 62 -16.80 5.32 9.79
CA ALA A 62 -15.87 6.42 10.02
C ALA A 62 -14.48 6.16 9.40
N ALA A 63 -13.94 4.95 9.55
CA ALA A 63 -12.68 4.56 8.91
C ALA A 63 -12.81 4.58 7.38
N MET A 64 -13.92 4.07 6.86
CA MET A 64 -14.20 4.07 5.43
C MET A 64 -14.37 5.49 4.88
N GLU A 65 -15.05 6.38 5.61
CA GLU A 65 -15.16 7.80 5.22
C GLU A 65 -13.79 8.45 5.04
N LYS A 66 -12.88 8.26 6.01
CA LYS A 66 -11.52 8.84 5.93
C LYS A 66 -10.77 8.38 4.69
N ILE A 67 -10.84 7.09 4.34
CA ILE A 67 -10.19 6.54 3.15
C ILE A 67 -10.84 7.12 1.88
N MET A 68 -12.16 7.16 1.83
CA MET A 68 -12.93 7.64 0.68
C MET A 68 -12.71 9.11 0.35
N THR A 69 -12.48 9.94 1.37
CA THR A 69 -12.24 11.38 1.22
C THR A 69 -10.76 11.72 1.07
N GLY A 70 -9.87 10.92 1.66
CA GLY A 70 -8.43 11.18 1.69
C GLY A 70 -7.69 10.66 0.46
N GLU A 71 -8.17 9.57 -0.14
CA GLU A 71 -7.46 8.91 -1.23
C GLU A 71 -8.06 9.19 -2.62
N PRO A 72 -7.23 9.24 -3.68
CA PRO A 72 -7.71 9.34 -5.05
C PRO A 72 -8.74 8.25 -5.37
N PHE A 73 -9.71 8.59 -6.21
CA PHE A 73 -10.81 7.70 -6.61
C PHE A 73 -10.32 6.37 -7.23
N GLN A 74 -9.15 6.38 -7.87
CA GLN A 74 -8.55 5.20 -8.51
C GLN A 74 -7.38 4.62 -7.71
N SER A 75 -7.28 4.93 -6.42
CA SER A 75 -6.25 4.32 -5.58
C SER A 75 -6.56 2.83 -5.33
N PRO A 76 -5.54 1.95 -5.37
CA PRO A 76 -5.73 0.54 -5.06
C PRO A 76 -6.28 0.31 -3.65
N LEU A 77 -5.92 1.16 -2.68
CA LEU A 77 -6.44 1.10 -1.32
C LEU A 77 -7.95 1.32 -1.28
N ARG A 78 -8.46 2.34 -1.97
CA ARG A 78 -9.89 2.61 -2.03
C ARG A 78 -10.65 1.45 -2.67
N TRP A 79 -10.15 0.91 -3.78
CA TRP A 79 -10.76 -0.24 -4.45
C TRP A 79 -10.80 -1.49 -3.55
N PHE A 80 -9.69 -1.77 -2.86
CA PHE A 80 -9.63 -2.88 -1.91
C PHE A 80 -10.68 -2.73 -0.79
N MET A 81 -10.78 -1.55 -0.18
CA MET A 81 -11.72 -1.31 0.90
C MET A 81 -13.18 -1.35 0.42
N GLU A 82 -13.46 -0.83 -0.77
CA GLU A 82 -14.78 -0.92 -1.41
C GLU A 82 -15.19 -2.37 -1.67
N ASP A 83 -14.31 -3.14 -2.30
CA ASP A 83 -14.56 -4.56 -2.59
C ASP A 83 -14.74 -5.37 -1.30
N PHE A 84 -13.93 -5.08 -0.26
CA PHE A 84 -14.04 -5.73 1.05
C PHE A 84 -15.39 -5.45 1.71
N VAL A 85 -15.77 -4.18 1.84
CA VAL A 85 -17.04 -3.83 2.48
C VAL A 85 -18.22 -4.38 1.68
N CYS A 86 -18.22 -4.28 0.35
CA CYS A 86 -19.32 -4.81 -0.45
C CYS A 86 -19.44 -6.34 -0.35
N THR A 87 -18.32 -7.05 -0.31
CA THR A 87 -18.29 -8.50 -0.15
C THR A 87 -18.86 -8.92 1.21
N HIS A 88 -18.46 -8.22 2.26
CA HIS A 88 -18.74 -8.56 3.64
C HIS A 88 -19.88 -7.76 4.29
N PHE A 89 -20.64 -6.96 3.53
CA PHE A 89 -21.61 -6.00 4.09
C PHE A 89 -22.62 -6.60 5.07
N GLY A 90 -23.02 -7.87 4.88
CA GLY A 90 -23.91 -8.59 5.78
C GLY A 90 -23.23 -9.29 6.97
N ASN A 91 -21.92 -9.15 7.14
CA ASN A 91 -21.16 -9.76 8.24
C ASN A 91 -20.88 -8.72 9.33
N GLU A 92 -21.70 -8.72 10.37
CA GLU A 92 -21.60 -7.81 11.51
C GLU A 92 -20.32 -7.98 12.36
N GLN A 93 -19.53 -9.04 12.14
CA GLN A 93 -18.23 -9.20 12.80
C GLN A 93 -17.15 -8.38 12.10
N LEU A 94 -17.22 -8.26 10.77
CA LEU A 94 -16.23 -7.55 9.95
C LEU A 94 -16.64 -6.12 9.66
N ILE A 95 -17.93 -5.88 9.45
CA ILE A 95 -18.50 -4.58 9.12
C ILE A 95 -19.22 -4.07 10.37
N LYS A 96 -18.58 -3.15 11.08
CA LYS A 96 -19.04 -2.61 12.38
C LYS A 96 -19.65 -1.22 12.22
N GLY A 97 -20.34 -0.77 13.26
CA GLY A 97 -20.94 0.56 13.35
C GLY A 97 -22.43 0.57 13.01
N GLU A 98 -23.09 1.67 13.34
CA GLU A 98 -24.53 1.82 13.11
C GLU A 98 -24.87 1.94 11.62
N ILE A 99 -26.02 1.37 11.24
CA ILE A 99 -26.58 1.49 9.88
C ILE A 99 -26.72 2.96 9.47
N SER A 100 -27.08 3.84 10.42
CA SER A 100 -27.17 5.30 10.23
C SER A 100 -25.86 5.90 9.69
N GLY A 101 -24.71 5.43 10.20
CA GLY A 101 -23.38 5.85 9.77
C GLY A 101 -23.05 5.37 8.35
N TRP A 102 -23.41 4.12 8.03
CA TRP A 102 -23.26 3.56 6.68
C TRP A 102 -24.13 4.29 5.65
N ILE A 103 -25.37 4.62 5.99
CA ILE A 103 -26.27 5.42 5.14
C ILE A 103 -25.65 6.81 4.89
N ARG A 104 -25.15 7.47 5.93
CA ARG A 104 -24.50 8.78 5.80
C ARG A 104 -23.27 8.73 4.89
N LEU A 105 -22.44 7.70 5.03
CA LEU A 105 -21.30 7.47 4.15
C LEU A 105 -21.75 7.30 2.69
N MET A 106 -22.77 6.48 2.44
CA MET A 106 -23.32 6.25 1.09
C MET A 106 -23.87 7.53 0.46
N GLN A 107 -24.49 8.42 1.24
CA GLN A 107 -24.95 9.72 0.78
C GLN A 107 -23.79 10.65 0.39
N LYS A 108 -22.69 10.62 1.15
CA LYS A 108 -21.46 11.40 0.84
C LYS A 108 -20.66 10.81 -0.33
N CYS A 109 -20.73 9.50 -0.53
CA CYS A 109 -20.00 8.77 -1.56
C CYS A 109 -20.96 7.98 -2.47
N PRO A 110 -21.66 8.63 -3.41
CA PRO A 110 -22.67 7.98 -4.26
C PRO A 110 -22.12 6.80 -5.09
N TRP A 111 -20.84 6.87 -5.49
CA TRP A 111 -20.19 5.77 -6.20
C TRP A 111 -20.06 4.51 -5.35
N PHE A 112 -19.79 4.66 -4.05
CA PHE A 112 -19.75 3.53 -3.12
C PHE A 112 -21.14 2.90 -2.96
N LEU A 113 -22.19 3.72 -2.85
CA LEU A 113 -23.58 3.23 -2.85
C LEU A 113 -23.89 2.45 -4.13
N HIS A 114 -23.51 2.99 -5.30
CA HIS A 114 -23.72 2.32 -6.57
C HIS A 114 -23.02 0.95 -6.63
N SER A 115 -21.74 0.87 -6.22
CA SER A 115 -20.99 -0.39 -6.14
C SER A 115 -21.67 -1.40 -5.21
N LEU A 116 -22.11 -0.96 -4.03
CA LEU A 116 -22.82 -1.82 -3.08
C LEU A 116 -24.16 -2.31 -3.65
N MET A 117 -24.94 -1.45 -4.30
CA MET A 117 -26.22 -1.82 -4.88
C MET A 117 -26.07 -2.84 -6.02
N ILE A 118 -25.07 -2.66 -6.89
CA ILE A 118 -24.71 -3.65 -7.90
C ILE A 118 -24.43 -4.99 -7.22
N MET A 119 -23.54 -4.98 -6.24
CA MET A 119 -23.14 -6.18 -5.50
C MET A 119 -24.32 -6.90 -4.85
N LEU A 120 -25.21 -6.17 -4.18
CA LEU A 120 -26.40 -6.73 -3.55
C LEU A 120 -27.40 -7.26 -4.58
N ARG A 121 -27.64 -6.54 -5.68
CA ARG A 121 -28.58 -6.94 -6.75
C ARG A 121 -28.18 -8.25 -7.41
N TYR A 122 -26.90 -8.43 -7.70
CA TYR A 122 -26.41 -9.67 -8.33
C TYR A 122 -26.23 -10.82 -7.33
N ARG A 123 -26.13 -10.52 -6.02
CA ARG A 123 -26.10 -11.53 -4.95
C ARG A 123 -27.47 -12.15 -4.68
N THR A 124 -28.57 -11.42 -4.87
CA THR A 124 -29.93 -11.89 -4.56
C THR A 124 -30.60 -12.69 -5.69
N ASN A 125 -30.12 -12.59 -6.92
CA ASN A 125 -30.76 -13.19 -8.10
C ASN A 125 -30.29 -14.63 -8.40
N GLY A 126 -30.27 -15.49 -7.37
CA GLY A 126 -30.46 -16.95 -7.38
C GLY A 126 -30.11 -17.83 -8.59
N GLY A 127 -29.14 -17.50 -9.45
CA GLY A 127 -28.86 -18.24 -10.69
C GLY A 127 -27.39 -18.57 -10.96
N ILE A 128 -26.45 -17.96 -10.22
CA ILE A 128 -25.03 -18.31 -10.30
C ILE A 128 -24.58 -18.71 -8.91
N ALA A 129 -24.87 -19.96 -8.54
CA ALA A 129 -24.42 -20.63 -7.31
C ALA A 129 -22.89 -20.72 -7.16
N GLY A 130 -22.11 -20.00 -7.98
CA GLY A 130 -20.66 -19.92 -7.93
C GLY A 130 -20.10 -18.50 -7.81
N MET A 131 -20.91 -17.44 -7.91
CA MET A 131 -20.43 -16.07 -7.73
C MET A 131 -20.54 -15.67 -6.26
N PHE A 132 -19.85 -16.41 -5.39
CA PHE A 132 -19.30 -15.76 -4.20
C PHE A 132 -18.47 -14.63 -4.77
N VAL A 133 -18.92 -13.38 -4.60
CA VAL A 133 -18.05 -12.25 -4.88
C VAL A 133 -16.98 -12.32 -3.80
N MET A 134 -15.94 -13.10 -4.06
CA MET A 134 -14.74 -13.11 -3.28
C MET A 134 -13.99 -11.83 -3.59
N LEU A 135 -13.22 -11.36 -2.63
CA LEU A 135 -12.20 -10.37 -2.93
C LEU A 135 -11.44 -10.79 -4.19
N LYS A 136 -11.20 -9.84 -5.09
CA LYS A 136 -10.32 -10.08 -6.24
C LYS A 136 -8.95 -10.57 -5.75
N VAL A 137 -8.23 -11.28 -6.61
CA VAL A 137 -6.88 -11.74 -6.28
C VAL A 137 -5.97 -10.57 -5.87
N LYS A 138 -5.09 -10.81 -4.90
CA LYS A 138 -4.22 -9.81 -4.25
C LYS A 138 -3.53 -8.90 -5.25
N GLU A 139 -3.07 -9.46 -6.37
CA GLU A 139 -2.32 -8.78 -7.42
C GLU A 139 -3.08 -7.63 -8.08
N VAL A 140 -4.42 -7.64 -8.03
CA VAL A 140 -5.27 -6.55 -8.56
C VAL A 140 -5.11 -5.26 -7.76
N TYR A 141 -4.77 -5.36 -6.47
CA TYR A 141 -4.60 -4.20 -5.59
C TYR A 141 -3.15 -3.76 -5.43
N MET A 142 -2.21 -4.45 -6.10
CA MET A 142 -0.79 -4.11 -6.04
C MET A 142 -0.46 -3.04 -7.08
N ILE A 143 0.35 -2.07 -6.67
CA ILE A 143 0.88 -1.05 -7.59
C ILE A 143 2.01 -1.70 -8.40
N LYS A 144 1.84 -1.73 -9.71
CA LYS A 144 2.90 -2.14 -10.63
C LYS A 144 3.95 -1.03 -10.67
N ASN A 145 5.17 -1.36 -10.25
CA ASN A 145 6.32 -0.47 -10.43
C ASN A 145 6.66 -0.43 -11.92
N GLU A 146 6.05 0.48 -12.68
CA GLU A 146 6.61 0.95 -13.94
C GLU A 146 7.79 1.87 -13.63
N ARG A 147 8.81 1.35 -12.95
CA ARG A 147 10.10 2.03 -12.90
C ARG A 147 10.61 2.06 -14.34
N LYS A 148 10.40 3.18 -15.04
CA LYS A 148 11.36 3.57 -16.06
C LYS A 148 12.71 3.46 -15.38
N PRO A 149 13.69 2.71 -15.93
CA PRO A 149 15.00 2.64 -15.33
C PRO A 149 15.43 4.09 -15.12
N LEU A 150 15.55 4.49 -13.86
CA LEU A 150 16.27 5.70 -13.50
C LEU A 150 17.62 5.45 -14.15
N MET A 151 17.91 6.17 -15.25
CA MET A 151 19.27 6.24 -15.74
C MET A 151 20.08 6.56 -14.51
N ALA A 152 20.94 5.61 -14.11
CA ALA A 152 21.76 5.77 -12.94
C ALA A 152 22.34 7.18 -13.06
N PRO A 153 22.12 8.08 -12.08
CA PRO A 153 22.80 9.36 -12.13
C PRO A 153 24.25 8.96 -12.25
N THR A 154 24.89 9.39 -13.34
CA THR A 154 26.33 9.25 -13.46
C THR A 154 26.89 10.21 -12.43
N TYR A 155 26.84 9.79 -11.16
CA TYR A 155 27.65 10.36 -10.12
C TYR A 155 29.06 10.06 -10.62
N GLN A 156 29.68 11.07 -11.26
CA GLN A 156 31.12 11.16 -11.24
C GLN A 156 31.47 11.29 -9.77
N LEU A 157 31.63 10.14 -9.11
CA LEU A 157 32.33 10.06 -7.86
C LEU A 157 33.71 10.59 -8.22
N ASN A 158 33.97 11.86 -7.91
CA ASN A 158 35.31 12.40 -7.88
C ASN A 158 36.02 11.65 -6.75
N VAL A 159 36.44 10.42 -7.04
CA VAL A 159 37.32 9.63 -6.21
C VAL A 159 38.62 10.41 -6.18
N VAL A 160 38.77 11.24 -5.17
CA VAL A 160 40.05 11.83 -4.80
C VAL A 160 40.90 10.66 -4.33
N THR A 161 41.63 10.06 -5.26
CA THR A 161 42.67 9.09 -4.94
C THR A 161 43.75 9.85 -4.18
N PRO A 162 44.13 9.43 -2.96
CA PRO A 162 45.24 10.05 -2.25
C PRO A 162 46.48 10.02 -3.15
N ALA A 163 47.16 11.16 -3.29
CA ALA A 163 48.41 11.21 -4.05
C ALA A 163 49.40 10.19 -3.46
N LYS A 164 49.90 9.25 -4.28
CA LYS A 164 51.02 8.39 -3.89
C LYS A 164 52.22 9.30 -3.60
N ARG A 165 52.60 9.40 -2.33
CA ARG A 165 53.83 10.07 -1.89
C ARG A 165 54.97 9.06 -1.89
N GLY A 166 56.19 9.52 -2.20
CA GLY A 166 57.40 8.74 -1.96
C GLY A 166 57.66 8.56 -0.46
N ALA A 167 58.65 7.73 -0.11
CA ALA A 167 59.09 7.54 1.29
C ALA A 167 59.63 8.84 1.94
N ASP A 168 59.94 9.83 1.11
CA ASP A 168 60.41 11.18 1.43
C ASP A 168 59.26 12.22 1.50
N GLY A 169 58.00 11.81 1.29
CA GLY A 169 56.83 12.68 1.39
C GLY A 169 56.57 13.57 0.17
N THR A 170 57.39 13.48 -0.89
CA THR A 170 57.23 14.30 -2.11
C THR A 170 56.14 13.73 -3.04
N PRO A 171 55.36 14.59 -3.73
CA PRO A 171 54.34 14.13 -4.69
C PRO A 171 54.98 13.55 -5.94
N LYS A 172 54.67 12.30 -6.31
CA LYS A 172 55.06 11.76 -7.63
C LYS A 172 54.08 12.23 -8.72
N PRO A 173 54.56 12.71 -9.89
CA PRO A 173 53.68 13.02 -11.00
C PRO A 173 52.98 11.76 -11.51
N LYS A 174 51.69 11.89 -11.86
CA LYS A 174 50.88 10.80 -12.44
C LYS A 174 51.43 10.47 -13.84
N GLU A 175 51.87 9.23 -14.05
CA GLU A 175 52.03 8.69 -15.40
C GLU A 175 50.65 8.64 -16.06
N VAL A 176 50.49 9.43 -17.12
CA VAL A 176 49.31 9.37 -17.98
C VAL A 176 49.49 8.17 -18.90
N THR A 177 48.90 7.04 -18.54
CA THR A 177 48.72 5.94 -19.48
C THR A 177 47.60 6.34 -20.45
N ALA A 178 47.95 6.55 -21.73
CA ALA A 178 46.99 6.90 -22.77
C ALA A 178 45.92 5.81 -22.92
N PRO A 179 44.64 6.15 -23.17
CA PRO A 179 43.62 5.16 -23.45
C PRO A 179 43.92 4.47 -24.79
N HIS A 180 43.97 3.14 -24.74
CA HIS A 180 44.06 2.25 -25.88
C HIS A 180 42.81 2.45 -26.77
N VAL A 181 42.95 3.17 -27.87
CA VAL A 181 41.93 3.21 -28.94
C VAL A 181 42.02 1.89 -29.70
N LYS A 182 41.06 1.00 -29.52
CA LYS A 182 40.85 -0.11 -30.45
C LYS A 182 40.17 0.45 -31.70
N CYS A 183 40.92 0.50 -32.79
CA CYS A 183 40.41 0.69 -34.14
C CYS A 183 39.86 -0.66 -34.60
N GLU A 184 38.54 -0.85 -34.62
CA GLU A 184 37.93 -1.93 -35.41
C GLU A 184 37.78 -1.44 -36.84
N ARG A 185 38.56 -2.04 -37.74
CA ARG A 185 38.36 -1.95 -39.18
C ARG A 185 37.11 -2.73 -39.54
N ALA A 186 36.18 -2.07 -40.21
CA ALA A 186 35.21 -2.74 -41.07
C ALA A 186 35.93 -3.05 -42.39
N ASP A 187 36.21 -4.32 -42.63
CA ASP A 187 36.59 -4.81 -43.96
C ASP A 187 35.36 -5.49 -44.59
N ALA A 188 35.03 -4.97 -45.79
CA ALA A 188 34.34 -5.55 -46.95
C ALA A 188 33.19 -6.55 -46.76
#